data_AF-A0A024TV00-F1
#
_entry.id   AF-A0A024TV00-F1
#
_cell.length_a   1.000
_cell.length_b   1.000
_cell.length_c   1.000
_cell.angle_alpha   90.00
_cell.angle_beta   90.00
_cell.angle_gamma   90.00
#
_symmetry.space_group_name_H-M   'P 1'
#
loop_
_entity.id
_entity.type
_entity.pdbx_description
1 polymer ?
#
loop_
_entity_poly.entity_id
_entity_poly.type
_entity_poly.pdbx_seq_one_letter_code
_entity_poly.pdbx_strand_id
1 'polypeptide(L)'
;MRGAIRLAIVATAAALVAATSANNVKNKRYCEVLFVRNVNGSTVADVYNTFGLNDCPPSLWNALTPANARDNTSLAVVLNGPRYWLMDSIQSNASSSVVRPVKNVGGINMTLSGRVPVPLPLPATKLYTPNFVARNVSFVWKAGSTVFILTRHGDGHHDGVSDQFIMQSYSQQVDPMLNLTCLSSLRLPQLPKGWTYKAKRLRKDVNVTTPSLVGGNATVGIVIQDDFQNSYSYVGNVDAYLRR
;
A
#
# COMPACT_ATOMS: atom_id res chain seq x y z
N MET A 1 -22.59 -24.01 -4.71
CA MET A 1 -22.17 -23.28 -5.93
C MET A 1 -20.66 -23.17 -5.91
N ARG A 2 -19.99 -23.68 -6.96
CA ARG A 2 -18.52 -23.73 -7.04
C ARG A 2 -18.00 -22.31 -7.28
N GLY A 3 -17.50 -21.67 -6.22
CA GLY A 3 -16.85 -20.36 -6.32
C GLY A 3 -15.57 -20.50 -7.11
N ALA A 4 -15.52 -19.86 -8.28
CA ALA A 4 -14.29 -19.76 -9.06
C ALA A 4 -13.24 -19.05 -8.20
N ILE A 5 -12.17 -19.77 -7.85
CA ILE A 5 -10.97 -19.18 -7.27
C ILE A 5 -10.38 -18.29 -8.36
N ARG A 6 -10.68 -16.99 -8.30
CA ARG A 6 -9.99 -16.01 -9.13
C ARG A 6 -8.55 -15.99 -8.64
N LEU A 7 -7.63 -16.49 -9.47
CA LEU A 7 -6.19 -16.32 -9.28
C LEU A 7 -5.92 -14.81 -9.30
N ALA A 8 -5.93 -14.18 -8.13
CA ALA A 8 -5.65 -12.77 -8.02
C ALA A 8 -4.12 -12.60 -8.10
N ILE A 9 -3.62 -12.18 -9.26
CA ILE A 9 -2.28 -11.59 -9.36
C ILE A 9 -2.41 -10.21 -8.72
N VAL A 10 -2.30 -10.19 -7.40
CA VAL A 10 -2.39 -8.97 -6.59
C VAL A 10 -1.03 -8.29 -6.60
N ALA A 11 -1.04 -6.96 -6.64
CA ALA A 11 0.16 -6.15 -6.57
C ALA A 11 0.96 -6.54 -5.31
N THR A 12 2.21 -6.98 -5.53
CA THR A 12 3.24 -6.80 -4.51
C THR A 12 3.15 -5.35 -4.05
N ALA A 13 3.06 -5.14 -2.73
CA ALA A 13 2.83 -3.85 -2.11
C ALA A 13 3.59 -2.75 -2.88
N ALA A 14 2.85 -1.96 -3.65
CA ALA A 14 3.43 -1.02 -4.57
C ALA A 14 4.29 -0.04 -3.77
N ALA A 15 5.51 0.19 -4.23
CA ALA A 15 6.36 1.22 -3.66
C ALA A 15 5.83 2.57 -4.01
N LEU A 16 5.08 3.12 -3.05
CA LEU A 16 4.85 4.54 -2.90
C LEU A 16 6.19 5.22 -2.68
N VAL A 17 6.94 5.46 -3.75
CA VAL A 17 7.88 6.57 -3.73
C VAL A 17 7.02 7.83 -3.71
N ALA A 18 7.32 8.70 -2.74
CA ALA A 18 6.86 10.07 -2.60
C ALA A 18 5.54 10.45 -3.30
N ALA A 19 4.40 10.21 -2.65
CA ALA A 19 3.24 11.04 -2.90
C ALA A 19 3.61 12.50 -2.58
N THR A 20 3.10 13.46 -3.35
CA THR A 20 3.20 14.88 -3.01
C THR A 20 2.73 15.06 -1.56
N SER A 21 3.42 15.90 -0.79
CA SER A 21 2.97 16.25 0.56
C SER A 21 1.52 16.72 0.51
N ALA A 22 0.67 16.11 1.33
CA ALA A 22 -0.77 16.34 1.30
C ALA A 22 -1.37 16.18 2.70
N ASN A 23 -2.27 17.10 3.04
CA ASN A 23 -3.05 17.07 4.27
C ASN A 23 -4.49 16.61 3.99
N ASN A 24 -5.19 16.18 5.03
CA ASN A 24 -6.58 15.74 4.98
C ASN A 24 -6.78 14.67 3.90
N VAL A 25 -5.94 13.63 3.92
CA VAL A 25 -5.97 12.56 2.90
C VAL A 25 -6.88 11.41 3.29
N LYS A 26 -7.24 11.31 4.57
CA LYS A 26 -8.08 10.24 5.09
C LYS A 26 -9.37 10.09 4.29
N ASN A 27 -9.69 8.85 3.98
CA ASN A 27 -10.85 8.43 3.19
C ASN A 27 -10.90 9.00 1.76
N LYS A 28 -9.81 9.57 1.23
CA LYS A 28 -9.74 9.95 -0.18
C LYS A 28 -9.45 8.72 -1.03
N ARG A 29 -10.27 8.55 -2.06
CA ARG A 29 -10.20 7.46 -3.02
C ARG A 29 -9.03 7.65 -3.98
N TYR A 30 -8.36 6.56 -4.32
CA TYR A 30 -7.31 6.52 -5.33
C TYR A 30 -7.21 5.13 -5.95
N CYS A 31 -6.51 5.03 -7.08
CA CYS A 31 -6.10 3.76 -7.67
C CYS A 31 -4.65 3.83 -8.14
N GLU A 32 -4.05 2.65 -8.29
CA GLU A 32 -2.71 2.50 -8.82
C GLU A 32 -2.66 1.50 -9.98
N VAL A 33 -1.86 1.81 -11.00
CA VAL A 33 -1.51 0.87 -12.08
C VAL A 33 0.00 0.67 -12.03
N LEU A 34 0.42 -0.59 -11.90
CA LEU A 34 1.82 -0.97 -11.89
C LEU A 34 2.20 -1.51 -13.25
N PHE A 35 3.15 -0.87 -13.92
CA PHE A 35 3.70 -1.29 -15.20
C PHE A 35 5.04 -1.99 -14.96
N VAL A 36 5.05 -3.31 -15.05
CA VAL A 36 6.27 -4.12 -14.92
C VAL A 36 7.05 -4.05 -16.21
N ARG A 37 8.36 -3.79 -16.16
CA ARG A 37 9.23 -3.70 -17.34
C ARG A 37 10.69 -3.98 -16.97
N ASN A 38 11.52 -4.22 -17.97
CA ASN A 38 12.97 -4.30 -17.79
C ASN A 38 13.60 -2.91 -17.93
N VAL A 39 14.47 -2.56 -16.99
CA VAL A 39 15.26 -1.33 -16.97
C VAL A 39 16.68 -1.70 -16.59
N ASN A 40 17.64 -1.46 -17.49
CA ASN A 40 19.07 -1.70 -17.26
C ASN A 40 19.38 -3.11 -16.70
N GLY A 41 18.75 -4.14 -17.27
CA GLY A 41 18.92 -5.53 -16.84
C GLY A 41 18.17 -5.93 -15.56
N SER A 42 17.46 -5.00 -14.91
CA SER A 42 16.61 -5.28 -13.74
C SER A 42 15.13 -5.21 -14.09
N THR A 43 14.31 -6.10 -13.52
CA THR A 43 12.85 -6.01 -13.64
C THR A 43 12.30 -5.11 -12.54
N VAL A 44 11.49 -4.13 -12.96
CA VAL A 44 10.89 -3.12 -12.07
C VAL A 44 9.42 -2.92 -12.39
N ALA A 45 8.63 -2.49 -11.40
CA ALA A 45 7.28 -1.99 -11.56
C ALA A 45 7.26 -0.46 -11.38
N ASP A 46 6.90 0.30 -12.41
CA ASP A 46 6.52 1.70 -12.25
C ASP A 46 5.11 1.79 -11.70
N VAL A 47 4.94 2.49 -10.58
CA VAL A 47 3.67 2.70 -9.91
C VAL A 47 3.10 4.06 -10.34
N TYR A 48 1.98 4.03 -11.05
CA TYR A 48 1.23 5.24 -11.41
C TYR A 48 0.00 5.35 -10.50
N ASN A 49 -0.19 6.50 -9.86
CA ASN A 49 -1.24 6.74 -8.86
C ASN A 49 -2.13 7.92 -9.27
N THR A 50 -3.45 7.83 -9.04
CA THR A 50 -4.40 8.92 -9.34
C THR A 50 -4.37 10.08 -8.34
N PHE A 51 -3.84 9.85 -7.14
CA PHE A 51 -3.94 10.78 -6.03
C PHE A 51 -3.30 12.14 -6.35
N GLY A 52 -4.05 13.21 -6.10
CA GLY A 52 -3.67 14.58 -6.47
C GLY A 52 -4.12 14.99 -7.88
N LEU A 53 -4.57 14.06 -8.73
CA LEU A 53 -5.08 14.34 -10.08
C LEU A 53 -6.58 14.06 -10.22
N ASN A 54 -7.06 12.96 -9.64
CA ASN A 54 -8.48 12.56 -9.63
C ASN A 54 -8.74 11.48 -8.54
N ASP A 55 -10.00 11.14 -8.35
CA ASP A 55 -10.50 10.17 -7.36
C ASP A 55 -10.70 8.76 -7.93
N CYS A 56 -10.01 8.45 -9.04
CA CYS A 56 -10.11 7.18 -9.79
C CYS A 56 -11.53 6.87 -10.31
N PRO A 57 -12.10 7.65 -11.25
CA PRO A 57 -13.51 7.56 -11.64
C PRO A 57 -14.03 6.12 -11.82
N PRO A 58 -15.11 5.69 -11.12
CA PRO A 58 -15.53 4.28 -11.10
C PRO A 58 -15.78 3.67 -12.47
N SER A 59 -16.45 4.40 -13.37
CA SER A 59 -16.76 3.92 -14.73
C SER A 59 -15.48 3.63 -15.52
N LEU A 60 -14.51 4.54 -15.49
CA LEU A 60 -13.22 4.37 -16.18
C LEU A 60 -12.40 3.25 -15.54
N TRP A 61 -12.33 3.19 -14.21
CA TRP A 61 -11.55 2.16 -13.51
C TRP A 61 -12.11 0.75 -13.75
N ASN A 62 -13.43 0.60 -13.72
CA ASN A 62 -14.08 -0.70 -13.94
C ASN A 62 -13.95 -1.18 -15.39
N ALA A 63 -13.72 -0.28 -16.35
CA ALA A 63 -13.43 -0.63 -17.74
C ALA A 63 -11.96 -1.02 -17.99
N LEU A 64 -11.05 -0.72 -17.05
CA LEU A 64 -9.65 -1.09 -17.17
C LEU A 64 -9.43 -2.59 -16.90
N THR A 65 -8.54 -3.17 -17.69
CA THR A 65 -8.01 -4.52 -17.51
C THR A 65 -6.49 -4.46 -17.66
N PRO A 66 -5.73 -5.42 -17.10
CA PRO A 66 -4.29 -5.50 -17.37
C PRO A 66 -3.96 -5.50 -18.87
N ALA A 67 -4.81 -6.10 -19.71
CA ALA A 67 -4.61 -6.18 -21.15
C ALA A 67 -4.75 -4.81 -21.84
N ASN A 68 -5.82 -4.06 -21.54
CA ASN A 68 -6.06 -2.76 -22.18
C ASN A 68 -5.26 -1.60 -21.56
N ALA A 69 -4.77 -1.76 -20.32
CA ALA A 69 -3.89 -0.80 -19.69
C ALA A 69 -2.44 -0.91 -20.20
N ARG A 70 -2.03 -2.10 -20.68
CA ARG A 70 -0.66 -2.43 -21.09
C ARG A 70 -0.14 -1.52 -22.19
N ASP A 71 1.10 -1.05 -22.03
CA ASP A 71 1.85 -0.42 -23.11
C ASP A 71 2.84 -1.41 -23.75
N ASN A 72 3.44 -1.01 -24.87
CA ASN A 72 4.37 -1.82 -25.65
C ASN A 72 5.65 -2.20 -24.89
N THR A 73 5.98 -1.49 -23.80
CA THR A 73 7.20 -1.72 -23.01
C THR A 73 6.96 -2.58 -21.77
N SER A 74 5.69 -2.84 -21.45
CA SER A 74 5.31 -3.57 -20.25
C SER A 74 5.50 -5.08 -20.46
N LEU A 75 6.00 -5.77 -19.44
CA LEU A 75 6.03 -7.23 -19.29
C LEU A 75 4.77 -7.74 -18.57
N ALA A 76 4.22 -6.93 -17.68
CA ALA A 76 2.95 -7.19 -17.01
C ALA A 76 2.34 -5.86 -16.57
N VAL A 77 1.02 -5.85 -16.36
CA VAL A 77 0.32 -4.76 -15.69
C VAL A 77 -0.45 -5.32 -14.52
N VAL A 78 -0.40 -4.62 -13.40
CA VAL A 78 -1.19 -4.95 -12.22
C VAL A 78 -2.07 -3.75 -11.85
N LEU A 79 -3.37 -4.00 -11.70
CA LEU A 79 -4.33 -3.01 -11.22
C LEU A 79 -4.44 -3.14 -9.69
N ASN A 80 -4.22 -2.04 -8.98
CA ASN A 80 -4.26 -1.99 -7.53
C ASN A 80 -5.26 -0.93 -7.06
N GLY A 81 -6.54 -1.32 -6.99
CA GLY A 81 -7.61 -0.46 -6.48
C GLY A 81 -9.03 -0.83 -6.91
N PRO A 82 -10.03 -0.01 -6.53
CA PRO A 82 -9.86 1.27 -5.83
C PRO A 82 -9.54 1.10 -4.35
N ARG A 83 -8.83 2.08 -3.79
CA ARG A 83 -8.33 2.10 -2.42
C ARG A 83 -8.57 3.47 -1.80
N TYR A 84 -8.48 3.54 -0.48
CA TYR A 84 -8.72 4.77 0.27
C TYR A 84 -7.70 4.90 1.38
N TRP A 85 -7.09 6.07 1.48
CA TRP A 85 -6.09 6.37 2.50
C TRP A 85 -6.68 6.42 3.91
N LEU A 86 -5.89 6.02 4.92
CA LEU A 86 -6.32 6.12 6.33
C LEU A 86 -5.41 6.97 7.22
N MET A 87 -4.23 7.37 6.73
CA MET A 87 -3.45 8.43 7.38
C MET A 87 -4.15 9.78 7.22
N ASP A 88 -3.85 10.71 8.13
CA ASP A 88 -4.38 12.07 8.08
C ASP A 88 -3.60 12.95 7.10
N SER A 89 -2.29 12.74 7.01
CA SER A 89 -1.41 13.41 6.05
C SER A 89 -0.29 12.52 5.55
N ILE A 90 0.20 12.86 4.36
CA ILE A 90 1.39 12.31 3.75
C ILE A 90 2.41 13.44 3.65
N GLN A 91 3.63 13.22 4.11
CA GLN A 91 4.72 14.18 3.98
C GLN A 91 5.82 13.51 3.17
N SER A 92 6.27 14.15 2.10
CA SER A 92 7.39 13.67 1.31
C SER A 92 8.50 14.72 1.27
N ASN A 93 9.73 14.24 1.36
CA ASN A 93 10.93 15.04 1.18
C ASN A 93 11.32 15.17 -0.31
N ALA A 94 10.50 14.69 -1.24
CA ALA A 94 10.70 14.98 -2.65
C ALA A 94 10.49 16.48 -2.90
N SER A 95 11.46 17.12 -3.56
CA SER A 95 11.34 18.53 -3.96
C SER A 95 10.06 18.74 -4.75
N SER A 96 9.29 19.76 -4.37
CA SER A 96 8.07 20.19 -5.07
C SER A 96 8.34 20.64 -6.51
N SER A 97 9.61 20.86 -6.87
CA SER A 97 10.05 21.25 -8.21
C SER A 97 10.25 20.07 -9.17
N VAL A 98 10.15 18.82 -8.69
CA VAL A 98 10.26 17.64 -9.57
C VAL A 98 8.94 17.42 -10.29
N VAL A 99 8.91 17.75 -11.59
CA VAL A 99 7.80 17.37 -12.47
C VAL A 99 7.76 15.85 -12.58
N ARG A 100 6.66 15.25 -12.13
CA ARG A 100 6.44 13.81 -12.23
C ARG A 100 5.77 13.49 -13.55
N PRO A 101 6.23 12.46 -14.28
CA PRO A 101 5.54 12.00 -15.49
C PRO A 101 4.07 11.71 -15.20
N VAL A 102 3.18 12.31 -15.98
CA VAL A 102 1.76 11.98 -16.01
C VAL A 102 1.50 11.06 -17.19
N LYS A 103 0.74 10.00 -16.94
CA LYS A 103 0.28 9.04 -17.94
C LYS A 103 -1.23 8.97 -17.91
N ASN A 104 -1.86 8.97 -19.08
CA ASN A 104 -3.28 8.65 -19.20
C ASN A 104 -3.42 7.14 -19.43
N VAL A 105 -4.22 6.47 -18.61
CA VAL A 105 -4.49 5.03 -18.71
C VAL A 105 -6.01 4.85 -18.80
N GLY A 106 -6.51 4.56 -19.99
CA GLY A 106 -7.96 4.40 -20.25
C GLY A 106 -8.80 5.61 -19.83
N GLY A 107 -8.30 6.83 -20.06
CA GLY A 107 -8.97 8.07 -19.66
C GLY A 107 -8.64 8.55 -18.25
N ILE A 108 -7.90 7.77 -17.46
CA ILE A 108 -7.52 8.14 -16.08
C ILE A 108 -6.12 8.74 -16.08
N ASN A 109 -6.00 10.01 -15.69
CA ASN A 109 -4.70 10.64 -15.49
C ASN A 109 -4.06 10.11 -14.20
N MET A 110 -2.81 9.67 -14.28
CA MET A 110 -2.05 9.15 -13.16
C MET A 110 -0.65 9.72 -13.18
N THR A 111 -0.11 10.05 -12.00
CA THR A 111 1.29 10.48 -11.87
C THR A 111 2.15 9.30 -11.47
N LEU A 112 3.38 9.23 -11.99
CA LEU A 112 4.38 8.29 -11.49
C LEU A 112 4.65 8.61 -10.01
N SER A 113 4.20 7.73 -9.12
CA SER A 113 4.52 7.82 -7.70
C SER A 113 5.88 7.19 -7.46
N GLY A 114 6.13 5.97 -7.94
CA GLY A 114 7.40 5.31 -7.70
C GLY A 114 7.80 4.19 -8.65
N ARG A 115 8.94 3.58 -8.31
CA ARG A 115 9.51 2.42 -9.01
C ARG A 115 9.96 1.39 -7.99
N VAL A 116 9.53 0.15 -8.18
CA VAL A 116 9.84 -0.98 -7.28
C VAL A 116 10.61 -2.04 -8.06
N PRO A 117 11.73 -2.58 -7.56
CA PRO A 117 12.27 -3.83 -8.06
C PRO A 117 11.26 -4.95 -7.85
N VAL A 118 11.01 -5.78 -8.87
CA VAL A 118 10.10 -6.94 -8.75
C VAL A 118 10.71 -8.17 -9.41
N PRO A 119 10.55 -9.37 -8.83
CA PRO A 119 10.95 -10.61 -9.48
C PRO A 119 10.03 -10.94 -10.67
N LEU A 120 10.53 -11.77 -11.59
CA LEU A 120 9.74 -12.36 -12.68
C LEU A 120 9.89 -13.89 -12.67
N PRO A 121 8.79 -14.67 -12.73
CA PRO A 121 7.38 -14.24 -12.75
C PRO A 121 6.99 -13.51 -11.45
N LEU A 122 5.96 -12.65 -11.53
CA LEU A 122 5.44 -12.00 -10.33
C LEU A 122 4.91 -13.08 -9.37
N PRO A 123 5.37 -13.11 -8.10
CA PRO A 123 4.92 -14.09 -7.14
C PRO A 123 3.45 -13.82 -6.80
N ALA A 124 2.73 -14.90 -6.47
CA ALA A 124 1.44 -14.76 -5.82
C ALA A 124 1.60 -14.03 -4.49
N THR A 125 0.70 -13.10 -4.19
CA THR A 125 0.71 -12.39 -2.91
C THR A 125 0.50 -13.34 -1.76
N LYS A 126 1.32 -13.20 -0.72
CA LYS A 126 1.14 -13.89 0.55
C LYS A 126 0.51 -12.93 1.55
N LEU A 127 -0.72 -13.22 1.96
CA LEU A 127 -1.40 -12.46 3.01
C LEU A 127 -0.58 -12.53 4.31
N TYR A 128 -0.64 -11.46 5.09
CA TYR A 128 0.03 -11.34 6.39
C TYR A 128 1.56 -11.54 6.36
N THR A 129 2.16 -11.46 5.17
CA THR A 129 3.61 -11.59 4.98
C THR A 129 4.23 -10.21 4.72
N PRO A 130 5.32 -9.86 5.42
CA PRO A 130 6.07 -8.63 5.18
C PRO A 130 6.54 -8.49 3.74
N ASN A 131 6.28 -7.33 3.15
CA ASN A 131 6.87 -6.86 1.90
C ASN A 131 7.68 -5.60 2.17
N PHE A 132 8.86 -5.50 1.57
CA PHE A 132 9.74 -4.35 1.72
C PHE A 132 9.55 -3.39 0.56
N VAL A 133 9.26 -2.15 0.90
CA VAL A 133 8.73 -1.17 -0.02
C VAL A 133 9.61 0.07 0.00
N ALA A 134 10.42 0.26 -1.04
CA ALA A 134 11.30 1.42 -1.17
C ALA A 134 10.46 2.70 -1.23
N ARG A 135 10.59 3.55 -0.21
CA ARG A 135 9.79 4.77 -0.11
C ARG A 135 10.55 5.85 0.61
N ASN A 136 10.28 7.10 0.26
CA ASN A 136 10.80 8.28 0.93
C ASN A 136 9.59 9.14 1.34
N VAL A 137 8.97 8.76 2.45
CA VAL A 137 7.70 9.33 2.89
C VAL A 137 7.52 9.17 4.40
N SER A 138 6.77 10.09 4.98
CA SER A 138 6.20 10.01 6.32
C SER A 138 4.68 9.98 6.22
N PHE A 139 4.08 8.93 6.76
CA PHE A 139 2.64 8.83 6.96
C PHE A 139 2.31 9.21 8.39
N VAL A 140 1.36 10.14 8.55
CA VAL A 140 1.02 10.72 9.85
C VAL A 140 -0.45 10.46 10.14
N TRP A 141 -0.71 9.81 11.28
CA TRP A 141 -2.03 9.72 11.89
C TRP A 141 -2.03 10.61 13.12
N LYS A 142 -2.96 11.57 13.17
CA LYS A 142 -3.04 12.54 14.25
C LYS A 142 -3.70 11.96 15.50
N ALA A 143 -3.39 12.53 16.66
CA ALA A 143 -4.13 12.31 17.89
C ALA A 143 -5.64 12.55 17.65
N GLY A 144 -6.47 11.73 18.27
CA GLY A 144 -7.92 11.76 18.09
C GLY A 144 -8.44 10.93 16.90
N SER A 145 -7.60 10.55 15.95
CA SER A 145 -7.97 9.69 14.83
C SER A 145 -8.27 8.25 15.27
N THR A 146 -9.31 7.65 14.70
CA THR A 146 -9.51 6.19 14.76
C THR A 146 -8.59 5.52 13.75
N VAL A 147 -7.83 4.53 14.21
CA VAL A 147 -6.90 3.73 13.42
C VAL A 147 -7.22 2.25 13.58
N PHE A 148 -6.76 1.44 12.63
CA PHE A 148 -6.98 0.01 12.61
C PHE A 148 -5.63 -0.68 12.60
N ILE A 149 -5.39 -1.55 13.58
CA ILE A 149 -4.06 -2.11 13.86
C ILE A 149 -4.15 -3.62 13.82
N LEU A 150 -3.25 -4.23 13.04
CA LEU A 150 -2.87 -5.63 13.17
C LEU A 150 -1.72 -5.73 14.16
N THR A 151 -1.84 -6.63 15.14
CA THR A 151 -0.75 -6.97 16.06
C THR A 151 -0.43 -8.45 15.90
N ARG A 152 0.79 -8.76 15.48
CA ARG A 152 1.38 -10.09 15.59
C ARG A 152 1.95 -10.23 16.99
N HIS A 153 1.36 -11.08 17.81
CA HIS A 153 1.93 -11.48 19.09
C HIS A 153 2.99 -12.54 18.83
N GLY A 154 4.08 -12.55 19.62
CA GLY A 154 5.22 -13.45 19.41
C GLY A 154 4.79 -14.89 19.16
N ASP A 155 5.39 -15.50 18.13
CA ASP A 155 5.10 -16.86 17.64
C ASP A 155 6.12 -17.90 18.13
N GLY A 156 6.99 -17.51 19.07
CA GLY A 156 8.11 -18.33 19.58
C GLY A 156 9.43 -18.12 18.85
N HIS A 157 9.46 -17.42 17.71
CA HIS A 157 10.69 -17.03 17.00
C HIS A 157 11.13 -15.59 17.27
N HIS A 158 10.23 -14.76 17.79
CA HIS A 158 10.50 -13.37 18.15
C HIS A 158 10.32 -13.19 19.66
N ASP A 159 11.41 -12.92 20.38
CA ASP A 159 11.57 -12.85 21.85
C ASP A 159 10.55 -11.95 22.58
N GLY A 160 9.29 -12.37 22.68
CA GLY A 160 8.24 -11.66 23.42
C GLY A 160 7.84 -10.28 22.86
N VAL A 161 8.38 -9.86 21.71
CA VAL A 161 8.07 -8.56 21.09
C VAL A 161 6.89 -8.70 20.13
N SER A 162 5.83 -7.92 20.35
CA SER A 162 4.70 -7.85 19.43
C SER A 162 4.98 -6.85 18.31
N ASP A 163 4.75 -7.27 17.06
CA ASP A 163 4.87 -6.41 15.89
C ASP A 163 3.51 -5.79 15.54
N GLN A 164 3.48 -4.47 15.42
CA GLN A 164 2.26 -3.71 15.11
C GLN A 164 2.32 -3.11 13.71
N PHE A 165 1.21 -3.27 12.99
CA PHE A 165 1.00 -2.72 11.65
C PHE A 165 -0.26 -1.87 11.65
N ILE A 166 -0.14 -0.59 11.31
CA ILE A 166 -1.24 0.36 11.20
C ILE A 166 -1.79 0.37 9.77
N MET A 167 -3.11 0.30 9.62
CA MET A 167 -3.75 0.29 8.30
C MET A 167 -3.46 1.62 7.57
N GLN A 168 -2.73 1.52 6.48
CA GLN A 168 -2.38 2.60 5.56
C GLN A 168 -3.57 2.96 4.68
N SER A 169 -4.32 1.95 4.26
CA SER A 169 -5.39 2.09 3.29
C SER A 169 -6.30 0.87 3.28
N TYR A 170 -7.60 1.06 3.13
CA TYR A 170 -8.52 -0.03 2.83
C TYR A 170 -8.75 -0.18 1.32
N SER A 171 -9.10 -1.39 0.87
CA SER A 171 -9.28 -1.73 -0.54
C SER A 171 -10.69 -2.24 -0.82
N GLN A 172 -11.20 -1.92 -2.02
CA GLN A 172 -12.48 -2.43 -2.54
C GLN A 172 -12.28 -3.52 -3.60
N GLN A 173 -11.06 -4.09 -3.71
CA GLN A 173 -10.73 -5.11 -4.70
C GLN A 173 -11.39 -6.47 -4.42
N VAL A 174 -11.55 -6.81 -3.14
CA VAL A 174 -12.18 -8.07 -2.71
C VAL A 174 -13.65 -7.85 -2.35
N ASP A 175 -13.94 -6.80 -1.59
CA ASP A 175 -15.30 -6.39 -1.24
C ASP A 175 -15.55 -4.95 -1.74
N PRO A 176 -16.29 -4.78 -2.85
CA PRO A 176 -16.62 -3.47 -3.40
C PRO A 176 -17.45 -2.58 -2.46
N MET A 177 -18.11 -3.16 -1.44
CA MET A 177 -18.94 -2.43 -0.47
C MET A 177 -18.16 -2.02 0.78
N LEU A 178 -16.91 -2.48 0.95
CA LEU A 178 -16.07 -2.10 2.08
C LEU A 178 -15.88 -0.57 2.10
N ASN A 179 -16.17 0.02 3.26
CA ASN A 179 -16.03 1.45 3.50
C ASN A 179 -15.49 1.71 4.91
N LEU A 180 -15.12 2.97 5.19
CA LEU A 180 -14.50 3.37 6.46
C LEU A 180 -15.29 2.93 7.71
N THR A 181 -16.62 2.96 7.68
CA THR A 181 -17.46 2.63 8.85
C THR A 181 -17.47 1.14 9.17
N CYS A 182 -17.27 0.29 8.16
CA CYS A 182 -17.20 -1.16 8.33
C CYS A 182 -15.93 -1.59 9.09
N LEU A 183 -14.86 -0.79 9.03
CA LEU A 183 -13.53 -1.20 9.50
C LEU A 183 -13.49 -1.50 11.00
N SER A 184 -14.25 -0.78 11.85
CA SER A 184 -14.25 -1.04 13.30
C SER A 184 -14.77 -2.42 13.68
N SER A 185 -15.61 -3.02 12.83
CA SER A 185 -16.20 -4.35 13.02
C SER A 185 -15.70 -5.37 12.00
N LEU A 186 -14.62 -5.06 11.27
CA LEU A 186 -14.10 -5.93 10.21
C LEU A 186 -13.67 -7.28 10.79
N ARG A 187 -14.09 -8.35 10.14
CA ARG A 187 -13.66 -9.72 10.45
C ARG A 187 -12.70 -10.20 9.39
N LEU A 188 -11.55 -10.71 9.83
CA LEU A 188 -10.47 -11.18 8.96
C LEU A 188 -10.41 -12.72 9.03
N PRO A 189 -11.05 -13.44 8.09
CA PRO A 189 -11.21 -14.90 8.21
C PRO A 189 -9.90 -15.67 8.09
N GLN A 190 -8.89 -15.15 7.41
CA GLN A 190 -7.55 -15.75 7.30
C GLN A 190 -6.53 -15.13 8.26
N LEU A 191 -6.97 -14.40 9.29
CA LEU A 191 -6.08 -13.84 10.29
C LEU A 191 -5.26 -14.97 10.95
N PRO A 192 -3.91 -14.95 10.88
CA PRO A 192 -3.11 -16.05 11.39
C PRO A 192 -3.23 -16.20 12.91
N LYS A 193 -3.02 -17.42 13.42
CA LYS A 193 -2.95 -17.67 14.86
C LYS A 193 -1.89 -16.76 15.49
N GLY A 194 -2.21 -16.19 16.66
CA GLY A 194 -1.34 -15.24 17.34
C GLY A 194 -1.44 -13.81 16.81
N TRP A 195 -2.30 -13.52 15.84
CA TRP A 195 -2.58 -12.16 15.41
C TRP A 195 -3.89 -11.62 15.99
N THR A 196 -3.98 -10.31 16.13
CA THR A 196 -5.21 -9.60 16.50
C THR A 196 -5.42 -8.38 15.63
N TYR A 197 -6.69 -8.07 15.35
CA TYR A 197 -7.13 -6.84 14.70
C TYR A 197 -7.91 -5.97 15.68
N LYS A 198 -7.57 -4.68 15.77
CA LYS A 198 -8.29 -3.73 16.65
C LYS A 198 -8.44 -2.36 16.01
N ALA A 199 -9.62 -1.77 16.17
CA ALA A 199 -9.82 -0.33 16.03
C ALA A 199 -9.43 0.38 17.33
N LYS A 200 -8.73 1.52 17.22
CA LYS A 200 -8.28 2.31 18.37
C LYS A 200 -8.31 3.79 18.05
N ARG A 201 -8.79 4.60 18.99
CA ARG A 201 -8.59 6.06 18.93
C ARG A 201 -7.20 6.43 19.44
N LEU A 202 -6.43 7.17 18.66
CA LEU A 202 -5.09 7.60 19.02
C LEU A 202 -5.12 8.68 20.10
N ARG A 203 -4.21 8.59 21.07
CA ARG A 203 -3.98 9.63 22.10
C ARG A 203 -2.87 10.61 21.73
N LYS A 204 -1.97 10.18 20.85
CA LYS A 204 -0.84 10.94 20.33
C LYS A 204 -0.69 10.63 18.85
N ASP A 205 -0.01 11.51 18.14
CA ASP A 205 0.33 11.29 16.73
C ASP A 205 1.15 10.00 16.59
N VAL A 206 0.91 9.29 15.49
CA VAL A 206 1.71 8.14 15.05
C VAL A 206 2.30 8.50 13.69
N ASN A 207 3.63 8.51 13.63
CA ASN A 207 4.38 8.75 12.41
C ASN A 207 5.02 7.45 11.97
N VAL A 208 4.70 7.01 10.75
CA VAL A 208 5.42 5.94 10.08
C VAL A 208 6.28 6.57 9.00
N THR A 209 7.55 6.77 9.32
CA THR A 209 8.53 7.46 8.49
C THR A 209 9.57 6.47 7.97
N THR A 210 9.98 6.61 6.71
CA THR A 210 11.15 5.89 6.21
C THR A 210 12.37 6.20 7.10
N PRO A 211 13.06 5.19 7.66
CA PRO A 211 14.13 5.42 8.63
C PRO A 211 15.23 6.37 8.15
N SER A 212 15.66 6.26 6.89
CA SER A 212 16.68 7.14 6.31
C SER A 212 16.35 8.64 6.32
N LEU A 213 15.09 9.03 6.57
CA LEU A 213 14.68 10.43 6.67
C LEU A 213 14.82 11.01 8.08
N VAL A 214 15.06 10.14 9.07
CA VAL A 214 15.13 10.50 10.48
C VAL A 214 16.39 9.92 11.14
N GLY A 215 17.44 9.69 10.35
CA GLY A 215 18.75 9.23 10.83
C GLY A 215 18.92 7.71 10.97
N GLY A 216 17.96 6.91 10.50
CA GLY A 216 18.10 5.46 10.38
C GLY A 216 18.79 5.02 9.07
N ASN A 217 18.96 3.72 8.88
CA ASN A 217 19.70 3.17 7.73
C ASN A 217 18.78 2.68 6.60
N ALA A 218 17.62 2.13 6.94
CA ALA A 218 16.74 1.52 5.98
C ALA A 218 16.06 2.55 5.08
N THR A 219 16.04 2.23 3.78
CA THR A 219 15.40 3.00 2.71
C THR A 219 14.01 2.46 2.34
N VAL A 220 13.51 1.51 3.14
CA VAL A 220 12.25 0.79 2.90
C VAL A 220 11.28 0.99 4.06
N GLY A 221 9.98 0.89 3.76
CA GLY A 221 8.95 0.57 4.74
C GLY A 221 8.58 -0.90 4.65
N ILE A 222 7.97 -1.42 5.73
CA ILE A 222 7.44 -2.79 5.76
C ILE A 222 5.92 -2.73 5.63
N VAL A 223 5.38 -3.43 4.65
CA VAL A 223 3.95 -3.45 4.35
C VAL A 223 3.42 -4.88 4.32
N ILE A 224 2.24 -5.09 4.88
CA ILE A 224 1.49 -6.35 4.77
C ILE A 224 0.11 -6.11 4.17
N GLN A 225 -0.53 -7.17 3.67
CA GLN A 225 -1.91 -7.16 3.20
C GLN A 225 -2.75 -8.22 3.92
N ASP A 226 -4.03 -7.93 4.13
CA ASP A 226 -5.01 -8.84 4.74
C ASP A 226 -5.96 -9.48 3.69
N ASP A 227 -6.96 -10.20 4.18
CA ASP A 227 -8.02 -10.86 3.40
C ASP A 227 -8.67 -9.99 2.32
N PHE A 228 -8.84 -8.70 2.60
CA PHE A 228 -9.52 -7.75 1.71
C PHE A 228 -8.55 -6.95 0.86
N GLN A 229 -7.26 -7.31 0.91
CA GLN A 229 -6.16 -6.55 0.34
C GLN A 229 -6.05 -5.14 0.94
N ASN A 230 -6.48 -4.92 2.18
CA ASN A 230 -6.13 -3.70 2.90
C ASN A 230 -4.63 -3.71 3.17
N SER A 231 -3.97 -2.56 3.06
CA SER A 231 -2.52 -2.47 3.31
C SER A 231 -2.23 -1.86 4.67
N TYR A 232 -1.26 -2.41 5.37
CA TYR A 232 -0.81 -1.95 6.68
C TYR A 232 0.68 -1.68 6.65
N SER A 233 1.11 -0.60 7.28
CA SER A 233 2.52 -0.28 7.47
C SER A 233 2.99 -0.67 8.87
N TYR A 234 4.19 -1.24 8.99
CA TYR A 234 4.82 -1.49 10.27
C TYR A 234 5.07 -0.18 11.04
N VAL A 235 4.77 -0.18 12.34
CA VAL A 235 4.88 0.99 13.23
C VAL A 235 6.18 0.99 14.04
N GLY A 236 6.87 -0.14 14.11
CA GLY A 236 8.09 -0.29 14.90
C GLY A 236 9.34 0.23 14.22
N ASN A 237 10.49 -0.04 14.85
CA ASN A 237 11.80 0.28 14.30
C ASN A 237 12.13 -0.68 13.14
N VAL A 238 12.07 -0.17 11.91
CA VAL A 238 12.35 -0.95 10.69
C VAL A 238 13.81 -1.42 10.63
N ASP A 239 14.78 -0.60 11.07
CA ASP A 239 16.19 -1.03 11.11
C ASP A 239 16.38 -2.22 12.05
N ALA A 240 15.71 -2.20 13.21
CA ALA A 240 15.74 -3.34 14.13
C ALA A 240 15.00 -4.54 13.55
N TYR A 241 13.88 -4.34 12.85
CA TYR A 241 13.14 -5.42 12.19
C TYR A 241 14.00 -6.15 11.17
N LEU A 242 14.76 -5.41 10.35
CA LEU A 242 15.61 -5.97 9.29
C LEU A 242 16.86 -6.72 9.79
N ARG A 243 17.24 -6.52 11.06
CA ARG A 243 18.37 -7.22 11.69
C ARG A 243 17.97 -8.52 12.41
N ARG A 244 16.67 -8.76 12.57
CA ARG A 244 16.13 -10.01 13.14
C ARG A 244 16.11 -11.08 12.06
#